data_AF-A0A7G9Z8V7-F1
#
_entry.id   AF-A0A7G9Z8V7-F1
#
_cell.length_a   1.000
_cell.length_b   1.000
_cell.length_c   1.000
_cell.angle_alpha   90.00
_cell.angle_beta   90.00
_cell.angle_gamma   90.00
#
_symmetry.space_group_name_H-M   'P 1'
#
loop_
_entity.id
_entity.type
_entity.pdbx_description
1 polymer ?
#
loop_
_entity_poly.entity_id
_entity_poly.type
_entity_poly.pdbx_seq_one_letter_code
_entity_poly.pdbx_strand_id
1 'polypeptide(L)'
;MTGAGFAELGYDVILVDIDENKVNLLNLAQSPIFEPGLEEIIKKNKERLHATLDFRAAIECSDLSFKISFANEVGNICKRVGIDTYEVFKGVGLDHRINQSFFRACIGFGGSCFPKDVIALIAKAEALGVSPKKILKAVVSTNNEQPLNLIELLKKHIPDLKGRTIWVLGLAFKPDTDDIRESRAIPIVARLIEEGATVKAYDPKAMGTFK
;
A
#
# COMPACT_ATOMS: atom_id res chain seq x y z
N MET A 1 14.51 -1.72 7.42
CA MET A 1 13.75 -2.72 6.62
C MET A 1 12.46 -3.13 7.34
N THR A 2 11.30 -3.11 6.67
CA THR A 2 10.00 -3.40 7.30
C THR A 2 9.85 -4.77 7.92
N GLY A 3 10.20 -5.83 7.18
CA GLY A 3 10.02 -7.20 7.67
C GLY A 3 10.80 -7.47 8.96
N ALA A 4 12.00 -6.91 9.08
CA ALA A 4 12.81 -7.02 10.30
C ALA A 4 12.12 -6.40 11.53
N GLY A 5 11.41 -5.27 11.35
CA GLY A 5 10.63 -4.66 12.43
C GLY A 5 9.42 -5.48 12.86
N PHE A 6 8.74 -6.16 11.93
CA PHE A 6 7.67 -7.10 12.30
C PHE A 6 8.21 -8.35 13.01
N ALA A 7 9.38 -8.83 12.61
CA ALA A 7 10.03 -9.95 13.29
C ALA A 7 10.41 -9.57 14.74
N GLU A 8 10.92 -8.36 14.97
CA GLU A 8 11.21 -7.81 16.30
C GLU A 8 9.96 -7.70 17.20
N LEU A 9 8.79 -7.46 16.60
CA LEU A 9 7.50 -7.46 17.28
C LEU A 9 6.94 -8.87 17.51
N GLY A 10 7.67 -9.92 17.14
CA GLY A 10 7.35 -11.33 17.40
C GLY A 10 6.57 -12.03 16.29
N TYR A 11 6.37 -11.42 15.13
CA TYR A 11 5.69 -12.08 14.00
C TYR A 11 6.66 -12.95 13.20
N ASP A 12 6.16 -14.07 12.65
CA ASP A 12 6.88 -14.81 11.61
C ASP A 12 6.73 -14.07 10.27
N VAL A 13 7.86 -13.75 9.66
CA VAL A 13 7.97 -12.87 8.49
C VAL A 13 8.75 -13.58 7.39
N ILE A 14 8.14 -13.66 6.22
CA ILE A 14 8.78 -14.12 4.99
C ILE A 14 8.93 -12.91 4.05
N LEU A 15 10.16 -12.56 3.72
CA LEU A 15 10.51 -11.51 2.78
C LEU A 15 10.70 -12.10 1.38
N VAL A 16 9.88 -11.68 0.43
CA VAL A 16 10.10 -12.00 -0.98
C VAL A 16 11.02 -10.95 -1.60
N ASP A 17 12.07 -11.41 -2.27
CA ASP A 17 12.94 -10.56 -3.08
C ASP A 17 13.30 -11.23 -4.41
N ILE A 18 13.59 -10.42 -5.42
CA ILE A 18 13.95 -10.90 -6.76
C ILE A 18 15.45 -11.14 -6.90
N ASP A 19 16.23 -10.53 -6.00
CA ASP A 19 17.68 -10.58 -5.97
C ASP A 19 18.13 -11.73 -5.05
N GLU A 20 18.64 -12.79 -5.67
CA GLU A 20 19.14 -13.98 -4.98
C GLU A 20 20.25 -13.65 -3.98
N ASN A 21 21.09 -12.65 -4.26
CA ASN A 21 22.13 -12.26 -3.32
C ASN A 21 21.53 -11.65 -2.06
N LYS A 22 20.47 -10.83 -2.18
CA LYS A 22 19.80 -10.23 -1.01
C LYS A 22 19.06 -11.29 -0.19
N VAL A 23 18.40 -12.24 -0.86
CA VAL A 23 17.77 -13.39 -0.19
C VAL A 23 18.80 -14.19 0.60
N ASN A 24 19.94 -14.50 -0.04
CA ASN A 24 21.02 -15.24 0.61
C ASN A 24 21.61 -14.48 1.81
N LEU A 25 21.88 -13.17 1.65
CA LEU A 25 22.36 -12.33 2.75
C LEU A 25 21.38 -12.33 3.93
N LEU A 26 20.09 -12.15 3.68
CA LEU A 26 19.07 -12.17 4.74
C LEU A 26 18.99 -13.52 5.45
N ASN A 27 19.02 -14.63 4.71
CA ASN A 27 19.00 -15.98 5.30
C ASN A 27 20.29 -16.31 6.07
N LEU A 28 21.41 -15.66 5.71
CA LEU A 28 22.67 -15.68 6.47
C LEU A 28 22.68 -14.71 7.65
N ALA A 29 21.55 -14.05 7.93
CA ALA A 29 21.39 -13.01 8.94
C ALA A 29 22.35 -11.82 8.75
N GLN A 30 22.62 -11.48 7.49
CA GLN A 30 23.39 -10.30 7.09
C GLN A 30 22.45 -9.27 6.47
N SER A 31 22.74 -8.00 6.71
CA SER A 31 21.93 -6.93 6.13
C SER A 31 22.24 -6.76 4.64
N PRO A 32 21.25 -6.84 3.73
CA PRO A 32 21.47 -6.62 2.30
C PRO A 32 21.60 -5.14 1.93
N ILE A 33 21.42 -4.24 2.89
CA ILE A 33 21.50 -2.78 2.74
C ILE A 33 22.21 -2.17 3.96
N PHE A 34 22.77 -0.97 3.81
CA PHE A 34 23.35 -0.24 4.93
C PHE A 34 22.27 0.57 5.66
N GLU A 35 21.84 0.10 6.82
CA GLU A 35 20.91 0.79 7.73
C GLU A 35 21.42 0.57 9.17
N PRO A 36 21.74 1.63 9.94
CA PRO A 36 22.28 1.49 11.30
C PRO A 36 21.38 0.62 12.18
N GLY A 37 21.96 -0.40 12.84
CA GLY A 37 21.25 -1.32 13.74
C GLY A 37 20.42 -2.42 13.06
N LEU A 38 20.22 -2.37 11.74
CA LEU A 38 19.40 -3.36 11.03
C LEU A 38 19.99 -4.78 11.09
N GLU A 39 21.32 -4.89 10.97
CA GLU A 39 21.96 -6.21 11.00
C GLU A 39 21.79 -6.91 12.35
N GLU A 40 21.82 -6.16 13.45
CA GLU A 40 21.55 -6.70 14.80
C GLU A 40 20.11 -7.19 14.92
N ILE A 41 19.14 -6.42 14.40
CA ILE A 41 17.72 -6.81 14.38
C ILE A 41 17.53 -8.08 13.53
N ILE A 42 18.14 -8.16 12.35
CA ILE A 42 18.07 -9.35 11.48
C ILE A 42 18.67 -10.56 12.20
N LYS A 43 19.84 -10.41 12.83
CA LYS A 43 20.50 -11.48 13.61
C LYS A 43 19.65 -11.96 14.77
N LYS A 44 19.07 -11.02 15.53
CA LYS A 44 18.21 -11.33 16.69
C LYS A 44 16.97 -12.12 16.27
N ASN A 45 16.43 -11.86 15.08
CA ASN A 45 15.19 -12.46 14.61
C ASN A 45 15.39 -13.53 13.53
N LYS A 46 16.58 -14.13 13.41
CA LYS A 46 16.91 -15.13 12.39
C LYS A 46 15.91 -16.30 12.30
N GLU A 47 15.32 -16.69 13.43
CA GLU A 47 14.34 -17.79 13.46
C GLU A 47 12.96 -17.39 12.89
N ARG A 48 12.62 -16.10 12.93
CA ARG A 48 11.32 -15.56 12.52
C ARG A 48 11.37 -14.72 11.25
N LEU A 49 12.56 -14.39 10.75
CA LEU A 49 12.77 -13.59 9.56
C LEU A 49 13.46 -14.44 8.50
N HIS A 50 12.68 -14.88 7.51
CA HIS A 50 13.16 -15.66 6.38
C HIS A 50 13.05 -14.84 5.10
N ALA A 51 13.95 -15.05 4.17
CA ALA A 51 13.83 -14.51 2.83
C ALA A 51 13.66 -15.64 1.82
N THR A 52 12.84 -15.42 0.80
CA THR A 52 12.56 -16.41 -0.23
C THR A 52 12.56 -15.78 -1.61
N LEU A 53 12.96 -16.61 -2.58
CA LEU A 53 12.69 -16.36 -4.00
C LEU A 53 11.29 -16.84 -4.40
N ASP A 54 10.53 -17.45 -3.48
CA ASP A 54 9.19 -17.96 -3.74
C ASP A 54 8.22 -16.83 -4.05
N PHE A 55 8.07 -16.66 -5.36
CA PHE A 55 7.27 -15.65 -6.01
C PHE A 55 5.77 -15.88 -5.86
N ARG A 56 5.36 -17.06 -5.35
CA ARG A 56 3.96 -17.39 -5.09
C ARG A 56 3.28 -16.36 -4.18
N ALA A 57 3.94 -15.95 -3.11
CA ALA A 57 3.40 -14.96 -2.18
C ALA A 57 3.18 -13.58 -2.85
N ALA A 58 4.08 -13.17 -3.76
CA ALA A 58 3.91 -11.93 -4.52
C ALA A 58 2.71 -12.01 -5.49
N ILE A 59 2.45 -13.19 -6.07
CA ILE A 59 1.27 -13.44 -6.90
C ILE A 59 -0.01 -13.38 -6.05
N GLU A 60 -0.02 -13.99 -4.87
CA GLU A 60 -1.17 -13.97 -3.96
C GLU A 60 -1.50 -12.54 -3.47
N CYS A 61 -0.50 -11.75 -3.08
CA CYS A 61 -0.67 -10.34 -2.73
C CYS A 61 -1.19 -9.48 -3.90
N SER A 62 -0.87 -9.86 -5.14
CA SER A 62 -1.30 -9.14 -6.33
C SER A 62 -2.80 -9.30 -6.62
N ASP A 63 -3.40 -10.44 -6.25
CA ASP A 63 -4.87 -10.62 -6.32
C ASP A 63 -5.59 -9.65 -5.37
N LEU A 64 -5.12 -9.55 -4.12
CA LEU A 64 -5.70 -8.63 -3.13
C LEU A 64 -5.60 -7.17 -3.59
N SER A 65 -4.44 -6.79 -4.14
CA SER A 65 -4.21 -5.46 -4.70
C SER A 65 -5.12 -5.19 -5.90
N PHE A 66 -5.33 -6.18 -6.77
CA PHE A 66 -6.26 -6.10 -7.89
C PHE A 66 -7.70 -5.86 -7.41
N LYS A 67 -8.17 -6.61 -6.42
CA LYS A 67 -9.53 -6.45 -5.88
C LYS A 67 -9.78 -5.05 -5.31
N ILE A 68 -8.81 -4.50 -4.58
CA ILE A 68 -8.90 -3.13 -4.04
C ILE A 68 -8.93 -2.11 -5.19
N SER A 69 -8.01 -2.20 -6.15
CA SER A 69 -7.97 -1.26 -7.29
C SER A 69 -9.25 -1.35 -8.14
N PHE A 70 -9.76 -2.56 -8.39
CA PHE A 70 -11.04 -2.74 -9.06
C PHE A 70 -12.20 -2.13 -8.27
N ALA A 71 -12.24 -2.34 -6.94
CA ALA A 71 -13.25 -1.72 -6.09
C ALA A 71 -13.21 -0.20 -6.10
N ASN A 72 -12.01 0.38 -6.14
CA ASN A 72 -11.81 1.81 -6.25
C ASN A 72 -12.30 2.37 -7.60
N GLU A 73 -11.97 1.69 -8.70
CA GLU A 73 -12.40 2.09 -10.04
C GLU A 73 -13.93 2.05 -10.19
N VAL A 74 -14.55 0.94 -9.79
CA VAL A 74 -16.02 0.81 -9.74
C VAL A 74 -16.60 1.86 -8.79
N GLY A 75 -15.98 2.09 -7.64
CA GLY A 75 -16.45 3.10 -6.67
C GLY A 75 -16.46 4.52 -7.23
N ASN A 76 -15.47 4.87 -8.07
CA ASN A 76 -15.44 6.15 -8.76
C ASN A 76 -16.60 6.28 -9.76
N ILE A 77 -16.98 5.18 -10.44
CA ILE A 77 -18.15 5.13 -11.32
C ILE A 77 -19.43 5.25 -10.51
N CYS A 78 -19.62 4.42 -9.48
CA CYS A 78 -20.77 4.43 -8.58
C CYS A 78 -21.04 5.83 -8.02
N LYS A 79 -19.99 6.56 -7.62
CA LYS A 79 -20.08 7.94 -7.15
C LYS A 79 -20.64 8.91 -8.19
N ARG A 80 -20.35 8.72 -9.48
CA ARG A 80 -20.86 9.57 -10.56
C ARG A 80 -22.33 9.31 -10.87
N VAL A 81 -22.78 8.07 -10.71
CA VAL A 81 -24.17 7.65 -10.98
C VAL A 81 -25.07 7.66 -9.75
N GLY A 82 -24.54 7.97 -8.57
CA GLY A 82 -25.31 8.03 -7.32
C GLY A 82 -25.64 6.67 -6.71
N ILE A 83 -24.79 5.66 -6.94
CA ILE A 83 -24.95 4.30 -6.41
C ILE A 83 -24.03 4.10 -5.22
N ASP A 84 -24.50 3.37 -4.19
CA ASP A 84 -23.66 2.95 -3.07
C ASP A 84 -22.75 1.78 -3.50
N THR A 85 -21.45 2.07 -3.57
CA THR A 85 -20.40 1.10 -3.91
C THR A 85 -20.39 -0.13 -2.99
N TYR A 86 -20.72 0.02 -1.70
CA TYR A 86 -20.69 -1.08 -0.75
C TYR A 86 -21.84 -2.06 -0.96
N GLU A 87 -23.04 -1.56 -1.29
CA GLU A 87 -24.17 -2.42 -1.65
C GLU A 87 -23.92 -3.15 -2.98
N VAL A 88 -23.24 -2.50 -3.94
CA VAL A 88 -22.79 -3.15 -5.19
C VAL A 88 -21.89 -4.34 -4.87
N PHE A 89 -20.82 -4.15 -4.09
CA PHE A 89 -19.88 -5.23 -3.80
C PHE A 89 -20.42 -6.29 -2.85
N LYS A 90 -21.41 -5.95 -2.01
CA LYS A 90 -22.21 -6.92 -1.27
C LYS A 90 -22.99 -7.82 -2.23
N GLY A 91 -23.64 -7.25 -3.25
CA GLY A 91 -24.32 -8.02 -4.29
C GLY A 91 -23.38 -8.90 -5.10
N VAL A 92 -22.23 -8.37 -5.52
CA VAL A 92 -21.18 -9.12 -6.23
C VAL A 92 -20.70 -10.32 -5.39
N GLY A 93 -20.53 -10.13 -4.09
CA GLY A 93 -20.10 -11.18 -3.16
C GLY A 93 -21.13 -12.28 -2.87
N LEU A 94 -22.38 -12.15 -3.35
CA LEU A 94 -23.38 -13.22 -3.26
C LEU A 94 -23.12 -14.33 -4.30
N ASP A 95 -22.33 -14.07 -5.33
CA ASP A 95 -21.87 -15.08 -6.26
C ASP A 95 -20.79 -15.95 -5.58
N HIS A 96 -21.07 -17.24 -5.40
CA HIS A 96 -20.18 -18.19 -4.73
C HIS A 96 -18.76 -18.29 -5.32
N ARG A 97 -18.56 -17.84 -6.57
CA ARG A 97 -17.24 -17.82 -7.23
C ARG A 97 -16.39 -16.63 -6.78
N ILE A 98 -16.99 -15.63 -6.14
CA ILE A 98 -16.36 -14.36 -5.80
C ILE A 98 -16.34 -14.20 -4.28
N ASN A 99 -15.15 -14.28 -3.68
CA ASN A 99 -14.99 -13.95 -2.27
C ASN A 99 -15.14 -12.43 -2.07
N GLN A 100 -16.07 -12.00 -1.22
CA GLN A 100 -16.39 -10.60 -0.94
C GLN A 100 -15.24 -9.82 -0.27
N SER A 101 -14.33 -10.48 0.43
CA SER A 101 -13.22 -9.84 1.15
C SER A 101 -12.38 -8.98 0.22
N PHE A 102 -11.84 -7.86 0.71
CA PHE A 102 -11.00 -6.92 -0.06
C PHE A 102 -11.71 -6.14 -1.19
N PHE A 103 -13.02 -6.30 -1.39
CA PHE A 103 -13.83 -5.38 -2.21
C PHE A 103 -14.36 -4.20 -1.39
N ARG A 104 -13.45 -3.45 -0.77
CA ARG A 104 -13.78 -2.26 0.02
C ARG A 104 -13.12 -1.05 -0.62
N ALA A 105 -13.92 -0.23 -1.32
CA ALA A 105 -13.41 0.99 -1.94
C ALA A 105 -12.85 1.96 -0.87
N CYS A 106 -11.70 2.55 -1.16
CA CYS A 106 -10.96 3.42 -0.26
C CYS A 106 -10.13 4.45 -1.05
N ILE A 107 -9.19 5.11 -0.38
CA ILE A 107 -8.25 6.07 -1.00
C ILE A 107 -7.02 5.38 -1.62
N GLY A 108 -7.04 4.05 -1.74
CA GLY A 108 -5.92 3.22 -2.17
C GLY A 108 -5.35 2.35 -1.04
N PHE A 109 -4.60 1.33 -1.42
CA PHE A 109 -3.80 0.50 -0.51
C PHE A 109 -2.40 1.07 -0.35
N GLY A 110 -1.81 0.83 0.83
CA GLY A 110 -0.46 1.24 1.20
C GLY A 110 0.30 0.13 1.91
N GLY A 111 1.26 0.51 2.76
CA GLY A 111 2.12 -0.43 3.48
C GLY A 111 3.25 -0.97 2.62
N SER A 112 4.20 -1.66 3.24
CA SER A 112 5.40 -2.14 2.54
C SER A 112 5.20 -3.35 1.63
N CYS A 113 4.08 -4.07 1.77
CA CYS A 113 3.86 -5.35 1.09
C CYS A 113 3.17 -5.14 -0.26
N PHE A 114 1.92 -4.67 -0.27
CA PHE A 114 1.10 -4.67 -1.49
C PHE A 114 1.71 -3.87 -2.66
N PRO A 115 2.16 -2.60 -2.50
CA PRO A 115 2.79 -1.86 -3.59
C PRO A 115 4.09 -2.52 -4.07
N LYS A 116 4.95 -2.95 -3.13
CA LYS A 116 6.24 -3.58 -3.45
C LYS A 116 6.04 -4.87 -4.22
N ASP A 117 5.12 -5.72 -3.78
CA ASP A 117 4.94 -7.07 -4.32
C ASP A 117 4.40 -7.03 -5.76
N VAL A 118 3.44 -6.15 -6.06
CA VAL A 118 2.93 -5.99 -7.45
C VAL A 118 4.01 -5.44 -8.38
N ILE A 119 4.79 -4.44 -7.91
CA ILE A 119 5.89 -3.86 -8.70
C ILE A 119 7.00 -4.89 -8.93
N ALA A 120 7.37 -5.64 -7.89
CA ALA A 120 8.35 -6.72 -7.98
C ALA A 120 7.87 -7.83 -8.93
N LEU A 121 6.58 -8.16 -8.89
CA LEU A 121 5.95 -9.12 -9.81
C LEU A 121 6.09 -8.66 -11.26
N ILE A 122 5.79 -7.40 -11.55
CA ILE A 122 5.91 -6.83 -12.90
C ILE A 122 7.38 -6.86 -13.37
N ALA A 123 8.30 -6.36 -12.53
CA ALA A 123 9.71 -6.27 -12.89
C ALA A 123 10.33 -7.67 -13.15
N LYS A 124 9.99 -8.66 -12.32
CA LYS A 124 10.46 -10.03 -12.50
C LYS A 124 9.89 -10.67 -13.76
N ALA A 125 8.60 -10.47 -14.04
CA ALA A 125 8.00 -10.96 -15.27
C ALA A 125 8.72 -10.38 -16.50
N GLU A 126 8.99 -9.07 -16.50
CA GLU A 126 9.73 -8.41 -17.59
C GLU A 126 11.17 -8.95 -17.73
N ALA A 127 11.87 -9.18 -16.61
CA ALA A 127 13.20 -9.79 -16.61
C ALA A 127 13.21 -11.23 -17.15
N LEU A 128 12.10 -11.97 -17.01
CA LEU A 128 11.90 -13.31 -17.57
C LEU A 128 11.44 -13.27 -19.05
N GLY A 129 11.35 -12.10 -19.67
CA GLY A 129 10.85 -11.93 -21.04
C GLY A 129 9.32 -11.99 -21.16
N VAL A 130 8.60 -12.02 -20.03
CA VAL A 130 7.13 -11.98 -19.99
C VAL A 130 6.69 -10.55 -19.66
N SER A 131 6.37 -9.75 -20.66
CA SER A 131 5.87 -8.38 -20.40
C SER A 131 4.41 -8.41 -19.95
N PRO A 132 4.06 -8.08 -18.68
CA PRO A 132 2.68 -7.97 -18.27
C PRO A 132 2.03 -6.82 -19.04
N LYS A 133 0.99 -7.12 -19.81
CA LYS A 133 0.45 -6.17 -20.78
C LYS A 133 -0.19 -4.95 -20.11
N LYS A 134 -1.23 -5.15 -19.29
CA LYS A 134 -2.05 -4.03 -18.78
C LYS A 134 -2.56 -4.20 -17.35
N ILE A 135 -2.98 -5.40 -16.94
CA ILE A 135 -3.72 -5.57 -15.68
C ILE A 135 -2.90 -5.14 -14.46
N LEU A 136 -1.72 -5.74 -14.24
CA LEU A 136 -0.89 -5.41 -13.07
C LEU A 136 -0.44 -3.93 -13.07
N LYS A 137 -0.15 -3.38 -14.25
CA LYS A 137 0.21 -1.97 -14.40
C LYS A 137 -0.97 -1.04 -14.06
N ALA A 138 -2.17 -1.40 -14.49
CA ALA A 138 -3.41 -0.69 -14.16
C ALA A 138 -3.71 -0.74 -12.66
N VAL A 139 -3.45 -1.87 -11.99
CA VAL A 139 -3.60 -1.98 -10.53
C VAL A 139 -2.76 -0.92 -9.81
N VAL A 140 -1.48 -0.79 -10.20
CA VAL A 140 -0.55 0.19 -9.62
C VAL A 140 -0.97 1.62 -9.96
N SER A 141 -1.29 1.92 -11.23
CA SER A 141 -1.67 3.28 -11.64
C SER A 141 -2.96 3.74 -10.97
N THR A 142 -4.01 2.90 -10.96
CA THR A 142 -5.28 3.19 -10.27
C THR A 142 -5.03 3.47 -8.79
N ASN A 143 -4.16 2.71 -8.14
CA ASN A 143 -3.84 2.92 -6.73
C ASN A 143 -3.09 4.23 -6.46
N ASN A 144 -2.20 4.63 -7.35
CA ASN A 144 -1.41 5.87 -7.22
C ASN A 144 -2.26 7.12 -7.48
N GLU A 145 -3.24 7.04 -8.38
CA GLU A 145 -4.14 8.15 -8.74
C GLU A 145 -5.28 8.32 -7.73
N GLN A 146 -5.72 7.23 -7.09
CA GLN A 146 -6.90 7.23 -6.20
C GLN A 146 -6.88 8.28 -5.07
N PRO A 147 -5.76 8.54 -4.36
CA PRO A 147 -5.73 9.57 -3.31
C PRO A 147 -6.07 10.96 -3.82
N LEU A 148 -5.69 11.30 -5.06
CA LEU A 148 -5.91 12.62 -5.65
C LEU A 148 -7.39 12.88 -5.95
N ASN A 149 -8.19 11.83 -6.19
CA ASN A 149 -9.63 11.94 -6.35
C ASN A 149 -10.33 12.53 -5.11
N LEU A 150 -9.72 12.38 -3.91
CA LEU A 150 -10.20 13.01 -2.69
C LEU A 150 -10.00 14.53 -2.73
N ILE A 151 -8.86 14.99 -3.23
CA ILE A 151 -8.56 16.42 -3.39
C ILE A 151 -9.50 17.05 -4.41
N GLU A 152 -9.73 16.38 -5.54
CA GLU A 152 -10.70 16.84 -6.55
C GLU A 152 -12.12 16.93 -5.99
N LEU A 153 -12.51 16.00 -5.10
CA LEU A 153 -13.80 16.07 -4.42
C LEU A 153 -13.87 17.27 -3.47
N LEU A 154 -12.81 17.53 -2.71
CA LEU A 154 -12.72 18.70 -1.83
C LEU A 154 -12.85 19.99 -2.65
N LYS A 155 -12.13 20.08 -3.77
CA LYS A 155 -12.12 21.28 -4.64
C LYS A 155 -13.46 21.57 -5.33
N LYS A 156 -14.32 20.57 -5.50
CA LYS A 156 -15.71 20.82 -5.92
C LYS A 156 -16.52 21.64 -4.92
N HIS A 157 -16.16 21.58 -3.63
CA HIS A 157 -16.85 22.32 -2.56
C HIS A 157 -16.04 23.55 -2.12
N ILE A 158 -14.71 23.48 -2.18
CA ILE A 158 -13.78 24.55 -1.82
C ILE A 158 -12.76 24.71 -2.96
N PRO A 159 -13.07 25.48 -4.02
CA PRO A 159 -12.24 25.54 -5.23
C PRO A 159 -10.83 26.10 -5.02
N ASP A 160 -10.68 27.06 -4.11
CA ASP A 160 -9.39 27.67 -3.75
C ASP A 160 -9.00 27.26 -2.33
N LEU A 161 -7.89 26.54 -2.23
CA LEU A 161 -7.34 26.03 -0.97
C LEU A 161 -6.28 26.96 -0.36
N LYS A 162 -5.86 28.02 -1.06
CA LYS A 162 -4.79 28.91 -0.62
C LYS A 162 -5.17 29.60 0.70
N GLY A 163 -4.30 29.46 1.71
CA GLY A 163 -4.51 30.00 3.05
C GLY A 163 -5.61 29.31 3.86
N ARG A 164 -6.26 28.26 3.33
CA ARG A 164 -7.26 27.47 4.07
C ARG A 164 -6.55 26.52 5.03
N THR A 165 -7.13 26.32 6.21
CA THR A 165 -6.69 25.25 7.11
C THR A 165 -7.46 23.97 6.80
N ILE A 166 -6.76 22.91 6.42
CA ILE A 166 -7.35 21.59 6.13
C ILE A 166 -6.82 20.58 7.13
N TRP A 167 -7.72 19.84 7.78
CA TRP A 167 -7.37 18.76 8.70
C TRP A 167 -7.34 17.41 7.97
N VAL A 168 -6.25 16.66 8.15
CA VAL A 168 -6.10 15.28 7.69
C VAL A 168 -6.15 14.36 8.91
N LEU A 169 -7.17 13.50 8.97
CA LEU A 169 -7.37 12.56 10.07
C LEU A 169 -7.00 11.15 9.59
N GLY A 170 -5.99 10.56 10.22
CA GLY A 170 -5.39 9.29 9.81
C GLY A 170 -4.16 9.50 8.92
N LEU A 171 -3.02 9.01 9.39
CA LEU A 171 -1.71 9.14 8.76
C LEU A 171 -1.06 7.79 8.51
N ALA A 172 -1.33 6.79 9.36
CA ALA A 172 -0.90 5.42 9.14
C ALA A 172 -1.52 4.85 7.87
N PHE A 173 -0.88 3.84 7.26
CA PHE A 173 -1.40 3.23 6.04
C PHE A 173 -2.67 2.39 6.26
N LYS A 174 -2.93 1.96 7.51
CA LYS A 174 -4.12 1.23 7.96
C LYS A 174 -4.37 1.50 9.46
N PRO A 175 -5.54 1.12 10.00
CA PRO A 175 -5.81 1.24 11.43
C PRO A 175 -4.79 0.47 12.30
N ASP A 176 -4.67 0.92 13.54
CA ASP A 176 -3.94 0.25 14.62
C ASP A 176 -2.42 0.09 14.48
N THR A 177 -1.78 0.81 13.57
CA THR A 177 -0.31 0.84 13.41
C THR A 177 0.21 2.27 13.34
N ASP A 178 1.49 2.46 13.66
CA ASP A 178 2.25 3.71 13.44
C ASP A 178 3.00 3.71 12.10
N ASP A 179 2.86 2.65 11.29
CA ASP A 179 3.53 2.51 10.01
C ASP A 179 2.93 3.46 8.96
N ILE A 180 3.79 4.33 8.42
CA ILE A 180 3.45 5.32 7.40
C ILE A 180 3.98 4.96 6.01
N ARG A 181 4.69 3.84 5.86
CA ARG A 181 5.27 3.46 4.56
C ARG A 181 4.17 3.27 3.54
N GLU A 182 4.35 3.89 2.39
CA GLU A 182 3.33 3.90 1.34
C GLU A 182 1.95 4.34 1.86
N SER A 183 1.87 5.16 2.91
CA SER A 183 0.59 5.70 3.36
C SER A 183 -0.01 6.56 2.26
N ARG A 184 -1.32 6.43 2.04
CA ARG A 184 -2.06 7.25 1.08
C ARG A 184 -2.32 8.67 1.61
N ALA A 185 -2.08 8.92 2.91
CA ALA A 185 -2.10 10.27 3.47
C ALA A 185 -0.94 11.14 2.98
N ILE A 186 0.21 10.54 2.64
CA ILE A 186 1.40 11.27 2.16
C ILE A 186 1.11 12.07 0.88
N PRO A 187 0.64 11.48 -0.24
CA PRO A 187 0.34 12.26 -1.45
C PRO A 187 -0.81 13.26 -1.25
N ILE A 188 -1.76 12.98 -0.34
CA ILE A 188 -2.85 13.90 0.00
C ILE A 188 -2.27 15.14 0.69
N VAL A 189 -1.47 14.97 1.73
CA VAL A 189 -0.84 16.08 2.48
C VAL A 189 0.06 16.89 1.58
N ALA A 190 0.91 16.23 0.79
CA ALA A 190 1.79 16.89 -0.18
C ALA A 190 1.00 17.77 -1.13
N ARG A 191 -0.07 17.24 -1.75
CA ARG A 191 -0.89 18.01 -2.69
C ARG A 191 -1.64 19.16 -2.03
N LEU A 192 -2.11 19.00 -0.80
CA LEU A 192 -2.76 20.10 -0.07
C LEU A 192 -1.79 21.26 0.20
N ILE A 193 -0.54 20.95 0.56
CA ILE A 193 0.52 21.96 0.77
C ILE A 193 0.85 22.65 -0.56
N GLU A 194 0.99 21.90 -1.65
CA GLU A 194 1.23 22.44 -3.00
C GLU A 194 0.11 23.40 -3.46
N GLU A 195 -1.15 23.13 -3.08
CA GLU A 195 -2.30 24.00 -3.33
C GLU A 195 -2.38 25.22 -2.39
N GLY A 196 -1.38 25.40 -1.52
CA GLY A 196 -1.26 26.54 -0.61
C GLY A 196 -2.10 26.44 0.65
N ALA A 197 -2.60 25.26 1.00
CA ALA A 197 -3.32 25.04 2.25
C ALA A 197 -2.35 24.94 3.44
N THR A 198 -2.80 25.40 4.60
CA THR A 198 -2.20 25.04 5.89
C THR A 198 -2.75 23.68 6.31
N VAL A 199 -1.92 22.64 6.29
CA VAL A 199 -2.34 21.29 6.71
C VAL A 199 -2.16 21.12 8.21
N LYS A 200 -3.21 20.66 8.89
CA LYS A 200 -3.15 20.11 10.24
C LYS A 200 -3.43 18.63 10.16
N ALA A 201 -2.75 17.82 10.97
CA ALA A 201 -2.85 16.38 10.89
C ALA A 201 -3.01 15.76 12.27
N TYR A 202 -3.72 14.63 12.34
CA TYR A 202 -3.84 13.83 13.55
C TYR A 202 -3.92 12.35 13.22
N ASP A 203 -3.17 11.54 13.96
CA ASP A 203 -3.27 10.09 14.01
C ASP A 203 -3.03 9.59 15.45
N PRO A 204 -3.78 8.62 15.96
CA PRO A 204 -3.58 8.15 17.33
C PRO A 204 -2.24 7.41 17.56
N LYS A 205 -1.58 6.89 16.52
CA LYS A 205 -0.36 6.07 16.64
C LYS A 205 0.81 6.58 15.77
N ALA A 206 0.55 7.18 14.62
CA ALA A 206 1.56 7.55 13.62
C ALA A 206 2.07 9.00 13.70
N MET A 207 1.70 9.80 14.71
CA MET A 207 2.14 11.21 14.79
C MET A 207 3.66 11.36 14.94
N GLY A 208 4.34 10.39 15.58
CA GLY A 208 5.79 10.44 15.76
C GLY A 208 6.59 9.98 14.53
N THR A 209 5.95 9.21 13.64
CA THR A 209 6.58 8.60 12.47
C THR A 209 6.28 9.36 11.17
N PHE A 210 5.18 10.11 11.13
CA PHE A 210 4.81 10.96 9.99
C PHE A 210 5.62 12.27 9.98
N LYS A 211 6.53 12.42 9.01
CA LYS A 211 7.44 13.56 8.85
C LYS A 211 7.34 14.17 7.47
#